data_AF-A0A6P8TLQ1-F1
#
_entry.id   AF-A0A6P8TLQ1-F1
#
_cell.length_a   1.000
_cell.length_b   1.000
_cell.length_c   1.000
_cell.angle_alpha   90.00
_cell.angle_beta   90.00
_cell.angle_gamma   90.00
#
_symmetry.space_group_name_H-M   'P 1'
#
loop_
_entity.id
_entity.type
_entity.pdbx_description
1 polymer ?
#
loop_
_entity_poly.entity_id
_entity_poly.type
_entity_poly.pdbx_seq_one_letter_code
_entity_poly.pdbx_strand_id
1 'polypeptide(L)'
;MTGSPTKPEEVIEKWLKEQLEVNATMEVLNVIIRENVGRNMANGLMIFNSQSKLYDCTFHVQEYNINTVAEMTAFIYAALTAKYVNNSIIIQTTEVAIKHIVPANCLEEKTSTIYGEYIWPETFPQEHQKMGCNKPKSKRAYRLCKLDIETDTSSWADPDMKNCEQLVTISDLDNVTVTTGNAAGVVDMIQDLIDVQLDDSENELSSSELDTVVVKLREVVHISSTTPAVGANIINIVANILLSKTDLTPVAGIILNLTHRMANNMDFPDESVSITAPLMALSLINVNRNTFSGLTFGVSSVSPTLNPEIFVNQNFESEPLPDTNATISLPSELYNYFPPGERNTTRIQFQFYASNELFQDPHTNNATQSSWQLNSFIVSASINNSMVRNLTDRVVVTLSHQTAIKPGDKVQCMFWDFQKNGELIIIYYVFQLDLDDLQHVFLNQ
;
A
#
# COMPACT_ATOMS: atom_id res chain seq x y z
N MET A 1 42.01 19.22 11.53
CA MET A 1 41.74 17.79 11.74
C MET A 1 40.32 17.52 11.26
N THR A 2 40.17 16.59 10.33
CA THR A 2 38.90 16.21 9.72
C THR A 2 38.31 15.02 10.45
N GLY A 3 37.22 15.25 11.18
CA GLY A 3 36.37 14.19 11.71
C GLY A 3 34.93 14.54 11.38
N SER A 4 34.37 13.90 10.36
CA SER A 4 32.91 13.94 10.17
C SER A 4 32.31 13.20 11.37
N PRO A 5 31.34 13.77 12.11
CA PRO A 5 30.47 12.94 12.92
C PRO A 5 29.80 11.95 11.97
N THR A 6 29.92 10.66 12.23
CA THR A 6 29.50 9.62 11.28
C THR A 6 27.99 9.55 11.11
N LYS A 7 27.22 10.13 12.04
CA LYS A 7 25.75 10.29 12.01
C LYS A 7 25.35 11.56 12.79
N PRO A 8 25.07 12.69 12.13
CA PRO A 8 24.65 13.93 12.79
C PRO A 8 23.36 13.82 13.61
N GLU A 9 22.44 12.96 13.17
CA GLU A 9 21.11 12.76 13.75
C GLU A 9 21.21 12.17 15.17
N GLU A 10 22.05 11.14 15.36
CA GLU A 10 22.33 10.55 16.68
C GLU A 10 22.93 11.57 17.66
N VAL A 11 23.71 12.54 17.16
CA VAL A 11 24.30 13.58 18.00
C VAL A 11 23.26 14.63 18.42
N ILE A 12 22.36 14.99 17.52
CA ILE A 12 21.25 15.90 17.81
C ILE A 12 20.28 15.25 18.81
N GLU A 13 19.89 14.00 18.59
CA GLU A 13 19.01 13.26 19.52
C GLU A 13 19.65 13.15 20.92
N LYS A 14 20.94 12.82 20.99
CA LYS A 14 21.70 12.76 22.24
C LYS A 14 21.76 14.13 22.94
N TRP A 15 21.93 15.21 22.19
CA TRP A 15 21.90 16.57 22.73
C TRP A 15 20.52 16.93 23.31
N LEU A 16 19.43 16.62 22.61
CA LEU A 16 18.07 16.84 23.11
C LEU A 16 17.85 16.14 24.46
N LYS A 17 18.25 14.86 24.54
CA LYS A 17 18.15 14.05 25.76
C LYS A 17 19.03 14.61 26.90
N GLU A 18 20.27 14.99 26.60
CA GLU A 18 21.18 15.62 27.58
C GLU A 18 20.67 16.98 28.10
N GLN A 19 19.89 17.73 27.33
CA GLN A 19 19.33 19.03 27.77
C GLN A 19 17.98 18.91 28.49
N LEU A 20 17.14 17.94 28.12
CA LEU A 20 15.75 17.88 28.56
C LEU A 20 15.48 16.76 29.57
N GLU A 21 16.08 15.57 29.44
CA GLU A 21 15.84 14.41 30.33
C GLU A 21 16.59 14.52 31.67
N VAL A 22 16.79 15.75 32.14
CA VAL A 22 17.53 16.07 33.36
C VAL A 22 16.69 15.70 34.58
N ASN A 23 17.30 15.02 35.55
CA ASN A 23 16.67 14.57 36.81
C ASN A 23 15.42 13.68 36.64
N ALA A 24 15.22 13.05 35.47
CA ALA A 24 14.05 12.23 35.15
C ALA A 24 12.69 12.95 35.32
N THR A 25 12.67 14.28 35.14
CA THR A 25 11.41 15.07 35.19
C THR A 25 10.73 15.17 33.83
N MET A 26 11.48 15.01 32.73
CA MET A 26 10.97 15.05 31.36
C MET A 26 11.51 13.87 30.55
N GLU A 27 10.80 13.50 29.50
CA GLU A 27 11.19 12.47 28.53
C GLU A 27 11.02 13.02 27.10
N VAL A 28 12.01 12.77 26.23
CA VAL A 28 12.00 13.21 24.83
C VAL A 28 11.45 12.09 23.95
N LEU A 29 10.30 12.34 23.33
CA LEU A 29 9.50 11.34 22.63
C LEU A 29 9.37 11.67 21.14
N ASN A 30 9.17 10.65 20.31
CA ASN A 30 8.92 10.77 18.87
C ASN A 30 9.88 11.73 18.14
N VAL A 31 11.18 11.47 18.08
CA VAL A 31 12.13 12.41 17.45
C VAL A 31 12.19 12.22 15.93
N ILE A 32 11.96 13.29 15.16
CA ILE A 32 12.21 13.38 13.71
C ILE A 32 13.26 14.46 13.46
N ILE A 33 14.32 14.11 12.72
CA ILE A 33 15.39 15.01 12.29
C ILE A 33 15.52 14.94 10.78
N ARG A 34 15.54 16.08 10.09
CA ARG A 34 15.67 16.17 8.63
C ARG A 34 16.79 17.16 8.26
N GLU A 35 17.75 16.76 7.44
CA GLU A 35 18.79 17.68 6.95
C GLU A 35 18.18 18.67 5.95
N ASN A 36 18.30 19.97 6.23
CA ASN A 36 17.79 21.01 5.38
C ASN A 36 18.83 21.33 4.28
N VAL A 37 18.80 20.50 3.22
CA VAL A 37 19.72 20.62 2.07
C VAL A 37 19.34 21.84 1.22
N GLY A 38 19.85 23.01 1.62
CA GLY A 38 19.65 24.26 0.90
C GLY A 38 20.06 24.14 -0.57
N ARG A 39 19.09 24.24 -1.49
CA ARG A 39 19.30 24.20 -2.95
C ARG A 39 19.99 25.45 -3.48
N ASN A 40 21.24 25.67 -3.09
CA ASN A 40 22.11 26.69 -3.69
C ASN A 40 22.67 26.19 -5.04
N MET A 41 21.79 26.02 -6.04
CA MET A 41 22.20 25.87 -7.44
C MET A 41 22.71 27.21 -7.98
N ALA A 42 23.97 27.52 -7.69
CA ALA A 42 24.71 28.60 -8.32
C ALA A 42 25.91 28.02 -9.09
N ASN A 43 25.79 27.95 -10.41
CA ASN A 43 26.88 27.76 -11.38
C ASN A 43 27.92 26.65 -11.08
N GLY A 44 27.48 25.39 -11.10
CA GLY A 44 28.27 24.27 -11.64
C GLY A 44 29.63 23.92 -11.01
N LEU A 45 29.97 24.47 -9.84
CA LEU A 45 31.24 24.21 -9.16
C LEU A 45 30.99 23.86 -7.69
N MET A 46 31.24 22.61 -7.30
CA MET A 46 31.18 22.21 -5.89
C MET A 46 32.34 22.80 -5.11
N ILE A 47 32.10 23.93 -4.43
CA ILE A 47 33.04 24.50 -3.45
C ILE A 47 32.64 23.99 -2.06
N PHE A 48 33.29 22.92 -1.61
CA PHE A 48 33.19 22.42 -0.23
C PHE A 48 33.92 23.36 0.75
N ASN A 49 33.34 24.53 0.99
CA ASN A 49 33.66 25.31 2.18
C ASN A 49 33.07 24.61 3.41
N SER A 50 33.72 24.76 4.56
CA SER A 50 33.32 24.14 5.84
C SER A 50 32.06 24.80 6.41
N GLN A 51 30.92 24.52 5.78
CA GLN A 51 29.62 25.07 6.12
C GLN A 51 28.99 24.32 7.30
N SER A 52 28.43 25.09 8.23
CA SER A 52 27.47 24.57 9.21
C SER A 52 26.25 24.01 8.47
N LYS A 53 25.95 22.73 8.66
CA LYS A 53 24.71 22.12 8.19
C LYS A 53 23.53 22.62 9.03
N LEU A 54 22.35 22.75 8.39
CA LEU A 54 21.09 23.10 9.05
C LEU A 54 20.21 21.84 9.12
N TYR A 55 19.51 21.65 10.24
CA TYR A 55 18.64 20.50 10.49
C TYR A 55 17.32 20.99 11.07
N ASP A 56 16.22 20.50 10.51
CA ASP A 56 14.88 20.71 11.04
C ASP A 56 14.56 19.55 11.99
N CYS A 57 14.19 19.86 13.23
CA CYS A 57 14.01 18.88 14.30
C CYS A 57 12.63 19.04 14.94
N THR A 58 11.83 17.98 14.93
CA THR A 58 10.50 17.92 15.55
C THR A 58 10.47 16.77 16.55
N PHE A 59 9.95 17.01 17.75
CA PHE A 59 9.86 16.02 18.82
C PHE A 59 8.82 16.45 19.85
N HIS A 60 8.36 15.49 20.65
CA HIS A 60 7.53 15.74 21.82
C HIS A 60 8.36 15.75 23.10
N VAL A 61 7.86 16.45 24.11
CA VAL A 61 8.40 16.42 25.48
C VAL A 61 7.25 16.11 26.42
N GLN A 62 7.34 14.99 27.14
CA GLN A 62 6.45 14.68 28.25
C GLN A 62 7.09 15.17 29.55
N GLU A 63 6.32 15.81 30.43
CA GLU A 63 6.79 16.26 31.73
C GLU A 63 5.92 15.66 32.85
N TYR A 64 6.56 15.27 33.95
CA TYR A 64 5.95 14.48 35.02
C TYR A 64 5.76 15.24 36.34
N ASN A 65 5.99 16.55 36.36
CA ASN A 65 5.88 17.39 37.54
C ASN A 65 4.58 18.22 37.49
N ILE A 66 4.39 19.14 38.44
CA ILE A 66 3.21 20.01 38.51
C ILE A 66 3.62 21.48 38.29
N ASN A 67 4.51 21.71 37.32
CA ASN A 67 4.93 23.04 36.90
C ASN A 67 3.88 23.67 35.97
N THR A 68 3.83 25.00 35.88
CA THR A 68 2.93 25.64 34.92
C THR A 68 3.48 25.53 33.49
N VAL A 69 2.57 25.46 32.50
CA VAL A 69 2.92 25.44 31.07
C VAL A 69 3.86 26.58 30.68
N ALA A 70 3.73 27.75 31.30
CA ALA A 70 4.57 28.91 31.05
C ALA A 70 6.01 28.74 31.57
N GLU A 71 6.18 28.26 32.80
CA GLU A 71 7.49 27.94 33.38
C GLU A 71 8.19 26.84 32.57
N MET A 72 7.43 25.82 32.18
CA MET A 72 7.91 24.71 31.36
C MET A 72 8.35 25.14 29.96
N THR A 73 7.56 25.95 29.29
CA THR A 73 7.91 26.52 27.98
C THR A 73 9.19 27.35 28.08
N ALA A 74 9.33 28.16 29.14
CA ALA A 74 10.53 28.96 29.36
C ALA A 74 11.77 28.10 29.66
N PHE A 75 11.63 27.02 30.44
CA PHE A 75 12.72 26.08 30.70
C PHE A 75 13.19 25.37 29.43
N ILE A 76 12.27 24.78 28.66
CA ILE A 76 12.60 24.07 27.41
C ILE A 76 13.27 25.03 26.42
N TYR A 77 12.73 26.25 26.27
CA TYR A 77 13.34 27.27 25.40
C TYR A 77 14.76 27.63 25.85
N ALA A 78 14.99 27.82 27.15
CA ALA A 78 16.32 28.14 27.68
C ALA A 78 17.32 26.98 27.51
N ALA A 79 16.89 25.73 27.73
CA ALA A 79 17.71 24.53 27.54
C ALA A 79 18.11 24.33 26.06
N LEU A 80 17.17 24.53 25.13
CA LEU A 80 17.43 24.38 23.70
C LEU A 80 18.20 25.55 23.08
N THR A 81 18.11 26.76 23.64
CA THR A 81 18.89 27.93 23.19
C THR A 81 20.30 28.01 23.80
N ALA A 82 20.60 27.19 24.80
CA ALA A 82 21.95 27.04 25.33
C ALA A 82 22.89 26.45 24.26
N LYS A 83 24.00 27.13 23.99
CA LYS A 83 25.01 26.67 23.03
C LYS A 83 25.67 25.38 23.52
N TYR A 84 25.44 24.28 22.81
CA TYR A 84 26.03 23.00 23.12
C TYR A 84 27.38 22.82 22.43
N VAL A 85 28.39 22.36 23.17
CA VAL A 85 29.75 22.12 22.68
C VAL A 85 30.23 20.76 23.22
N ASN A 86 30.43 19.80 22.31
CA ASN A 86 30.94 18.47 22.65
C ASN A 86 32.12 18.14 21.73
N ASN A 87 33.33 18.24 22.29
CA ASN A 87 34.60 18.04 21.59
C ASN A 87 34.75 18.88 20.31
N SER A 88 34.42 18.31 19.15
CA SER A 88 34.51 18.94 17.83
C SER A 88 33.16 19.38 17.26
N ILE A 89 32.05 19.13 17.96
CA ILE A 89 30.69 19.42 17.50
C ILE A 89 30.14 20.60 18.30
N ILE A 90 29.55 21.55 17.59
CA ILE A 90 28.86 22.72 18.15
C ILE A 90 27.44 22.70 17.60
N ILE A 91 26.44 22.60 18.49
CA ILE A 91 25.04 22.79 18.13
C ILE A 91 24.63 24.18 18.59
N GLN A 92 24.06 24.94 17.68
CA GLN A 92 23.52 26.28 17.92
C GLN A 92 22.13 26.31 17.28
N THR A 93 21.10 26.38 18.10
CA THR A 93 19.72 26.56 17.62
C THR A 93 19.55 27.95 17.00
N THR A 94 18.84 28.00 15.88
CA THR A 94 18.51 29.22 15.13
C THR A 94 17.10 29.71 15.43
N GLU A 95 16.16 28.77 15.56
CA GLU A 95 14.75 29.00 15.83
C GLU A 95 14.23 27.86 16.73
N VAL A 96 13.31 28.18 17.63
CA VAL A 96 12.66 27.23 18.54
C VAL A 96 11.19 27.62 18.64
N ALA A 97 10.30 26.77 18.16
CA ALA A 97 8.86 26.90 18.32
C ALA A 97 8.37 25.83 19.31
N ILE A 98 7.61 26.23 20.33
CA ILE A 98 7.05 25.33 21.35
C ILE A 98 5.53 25.46 21.33
N LYS A 99 4.84 24.34 21.17
CA LYS A 99 3.39 24.23 21.22
C LYS A 99 3.01 23.34 22.39
N HIS A 100 2.21 23.86 23.32
CA HIS A 100 1.59 23.03 24.35
C HIS A 100 0.46 22.22 23.72
N ILE A 101 0.50 20.89 23.90
CA ILE A 101 -0.50 19.94 23.42
C ILE A 101 -1.15 19.24 24.61
N VAL A 102 -2.44 18.94 24.47
CA VAL A 102 -3.19 18.10 25.42
C VAL A 102 -3.86 17.01 24.60
N PRO A 103 -3.12 15.97 24.20
CA PRO A 103 -3.70 14.85 23.47
C PRO A 103 -4.80 14.18 24.29
N ALA A 104 -5.83 13.69 23.60
CA ALA A 104 -6.86 12.87 24.23
C ALA A 104 -6.26 11.53 24.70
N ASN A 105 -7.02 10.78 25.49
CA ASN A 105 -6.68 9.38 25.77
C ASN A 105 -7.05 8.50 24.57
N CYS A 106 -6.36 7.38 24.39
CA CYS A 106 -6.90 6.30 23.57
C CYS A 106 -8.13 5.74 24.29
N LEU A 107 -9.30 5.82 23.65
CA LEU A 107 -10.57 5.39 24.23
C LEU A 107 -10.64 3.85 24.37
N GLU A 108 -11.61 3.38 25.14
CA GLU A 108 -11.86 1.94 25.24
C GLU A 108 -12.20 1.34 23.87
N GLU A 109 -11.47 0.31 23.46
CA GLU A 109 -11.61 -0.34 22.16
C GLU A 109 -11.76 -1.86 22.32
N LYS A 110 -12.84 -2.42 21.77
CA LYS A 110 -13.02 -3.88 21.66
C LYS A 110 -12.46 -4.37 20.33
N THR A 111 -11.45 -5.25 20.39
CA THR A 111 -10.83 -5.89 19.22
C THR A 111 -11.10 -7.40 19.23
N SER A 112 -11.52 -7.95 18.09
CA SER A 112 -11.62 -9.40 17.87
C SER A 112 -10.45 -9.83 16.98
N THR A 113 -9.52 -10.63 17.52
CA THR A 113 -8.26 -11.03 16.84
C THR A 113 -8.13 -12.55 16.78
N ILE A 114 -7.11 -13.08 16.11
CA ILE A 114 -6.81 -14.52 16.10
C ILE A 114 -6.49 -15.09 17.49
N TYR A 115 -6.15 -14.23 18.46
CA TYR A 115 -5.89 -14.54 19.87
C TYR A 115 -7.16 -14.44 20.75
N GLY A 116 -8.33 -14.27 20.14
CA GLY A 116 -9.64 -14.06 20.77
C GLY A 116 -10.02 -12.59 20.92
N GLU A 117 -11.08 -12.35 21.71
CA GLU A 117 -11.54 -10.99 22.00
C GLU A 117 -10.71 -10.35 23.11
N TYR A 118 -10.39 -9.07 22.93
CA TYR A 118 -9.76 -8.19 23.91
C TYR A 118 -10.54 -6.87 24.00
N ILE A 119 -10.60 -6.31 25.21
CA ILE A 119 -11.12 -4.97 25.47
C ILE A 119 -9.95 -4.17 26.03
N TRP A 120 -9.44 -3.22 25.26
CA TRP A 120 -8.36 -2.32 25.66
C TRP A 120 -8.99 -1.12 26.37
N PRO A 121 -8.87 -0.97 27.70
CA PRO A 121 -9.50 0.13 28.42
C PRO A 121 -8.85 1.47 28.09
N GLU A 122 -9.56 2.56 28.37
CA GLU A 122 -9.06 3.92 28.18
C GLU A 122 -7.66 4.11 28.80
N THR A 123 -6.72 4.61 28.00
CA THR A 123 -5.28 4.66 28.34
C THR A 123 -4.67 5.98 27.93
N PHE A 124 -3.79 6.52 28.77
CA PHE A 124 -3.08 7.79 28.51
C PHE A 124 -2.10 7.67 27.33
N PRO A 125 -1.85 8.75 26.59
CA PRO A 125 -0.85 8.78 25.53
C PRO A 125 0.53 8.34 26.00
N GLN A 126 1.20 7.57 25.14
CA GLN A 126 2.51 6.92 25.31
C GLN A 126 2.59 5.83 26.41
N GLU A 127 1.48 5.51 27.08
CA GLU A 127 1.41 4.38 28.01
C GLU A 127 1.17 3.03 27.31
N HIS A 128 1.72 1.97 27.90
CA HIS A 128 1.51 0.58 27.46
C HIS A 128 0.42 -0.10 28.29
N GLN A 129 -0.75 -0.28 27.69
CA GLN A 129 -1.83 -1.03 28.32
C GLN A 129 -1.54 -2.54 28.28
N LYS A 130 -1.83 -3.22 29.39
CA LYS A 130 -1.46 -4.63 29.62
C LYS A 130 -2.68 -5.50 29.85
N MET A 131 -2.86 -6.50 29.00
CA MET A 131 -3.97 -7.46 29.09
C MET A 131 -3.47 -8.89 29.40
N GLY A 132 -4.36 -9.73 29.92
CA GLY A 132 -4.10 -11.16 30.09
C GLY A 132 -4.36 -11.91 28.79
N CYS A 133 -3.43 -12.76 28.33
CA CYS A 133 -3.68 -13.61 27.18
C CYS A 133 -4.85 -14.57 27.45
N ASN A 134 -5.72 -14.79 26.46
CA ASN A 134 -6.77 -15.80 26.56
C ASN A 134 -6.20 -17.21 26.75
N LYS A 135 -5.10 -17.53 26.04
CA LYS A 135 -4.17 -18.62 26.36
C LYS A 135 -2.71 -18.21 26.11
N PRO A 136 -1.75 -18.71 26.90
CA PRO A 136 -1.96 -19.27 28.24
C PRO A 136 -2.22 -18.12 29.23
N LYS A 137 -3.14 -18.31 30.20
CA LYS A 137 -3.58 -17.24 31.12
C LYS A 137 -2.49 -16.66 32.04
N SER A 138 -1.31 -17.28 32.08
CA SER A 138 -0.11 -16.78 32.77
C SER A 138 0.62 -15.67 32.00
N LYS A 139 0.41 -15.59 30.68
CA LYS A 139 1.06 -14.65 29.77
C LYS A 139 0.23 -13.37 29.56
N ARG A 140 0.84 -12.40 28.88
CA ARG A 140 0.35 -11.01 28.79
C ARG A 140 0.55 -10.46 27.38
N ALA A 141 -0.48 -9.80 26.89
CA ALA A 141 -0.44 -8.95 25.70
C ALA A 141 -0.22 -7.49 26.12
N TYR A 142 0.33 -6.69 25.22
CA TYR A 142 0.56 -5.26 25.43
C TYR A 142 0.08 -4.47 24.22
N ARG A 143 -0.37 -3.23 24.42
CA ARG A 143 -0.70 -2.30 23.32
C ARG A 143 -0.32 -0.90 23.73
N LEU A 144 0.35 -0.17 22.84
CA LEU A 144 0.76 1.21 23.09
C LEU A 144 -0.36 2.16 22.67
N CYS A 145 -0.76 3.08 23.56
CA CYS A 145 -1.51 4.26 23.14
C CYS A 145 -0.52 5.24 22.50
N LYS A 146 -0.32 5.13 21.18
CA LYS A 146 0.70 5.89 20.45
C LYS A 146 0.26 7.34 20.29
N LEU A 147 1.14 8.29 20.61
CA LEU A 147 0.98 9.69 20.21
C LEU A 147 1.64 9.86 18.84
N ASP A 148 0.91 10.42 17.87
CA ASP A 148 1.44 10.75 16.54
C ASP A 148 2.09 12.14 16.51
N ILE A 149 3.22 12.28 15.80
CA ILE A 149 4.02 13.51 15.73
C ILE A 149 3.58 14.49 14.63
N GLU A 150 2.93 14.02 13.58
CA GLU A 150 2.48 14.92 12.50
C GLU A 150 1.11 15.53 12.83
N THR A 151 0.29 14.86 13.65
CA THR A 151 -1.06 15.33 14.02
C THR A 151 -1.24 15.78 15.48
N ASP A 152 -0.28 15.50 16.38
CA ASP A 152 -0.41 15.64 17.85
C ASP A 152 -1.57 14.82 18.47
N THR A 153 -2.06 13.76 17.80
CA THR A 153 -3.21 12.95 18.27
C THR A 153 -2.82 11.57 18.76
N SER A 154 -3.55 11.05 19.73
CA SER A 154 -3.42 9.67 20.24
C SER A 154 -4.22 8.66 19.42
N SER A 155 -3.62 7.52 19.10
CA SER A 155 -4.32 6.34 18.57
C SER A 155 -3.73 5.05 19.13
N TRP A 156 -4.51 3.97 19.15
CA TRP A 156 -3.96 2.67 19.48
C TRP A 156 -3.00 2.20 18.38
N ALA A 157 -1.79 1.78 18.78
CA ALA A 157 -0.91 0.98 17.91
C ALA A 157 -1.38 -0.48 17.84
N ASP A 158 -0.78 -1.28 16.98
CA ASP A 158 -1.03 -2.72 16.91
C ASP A 158 -0.63 -3.41 18.22
N PRO A 159 -1.39 -4.43 18.67
CA PRO A 159 -1.10 -5.12 19.93
C PRO A 159 0.07 -6.11 19.80
N ASP A 160 1.03 -6.06 20.73
CA ASP A 160 2.02 -7.12 20.89
C ASP A 160 1.37 -8.35 21.55
N MET A 161 1.06 -9.31 20.68
CA MET A 161 0.48 -10.61 21.02
C MET A 161 1.50 -11.76 21.08
N LYS A 162 2.81 -11.50 20.97
CA LYS A 162 3.87 -12.54 20.84
C LYS A 162 3.93 -13.56 21.99
N ASN A 163 3.29 -13.25 23.11
CA ASN A 163 3.21 -14.10 24.30
C ASN A 163 1.90 -14.91 24.40
N CYS A 164 0.96 -14.71 23.48
CA CYS A 164 -0.34 -15.37 23.46
C CYS A 164 -0.39 -16.46 22.38
N GLU A 165 -1.17 -17.52 22.65
CA GLU A 165 -1.44 -18.60 21.69
C GLU A 165 -2.61 -18.21 20.78
N GLN A 166 -2.47 -18.48 19.49
CA GLN A 166 -3.55 -18.41 18.50
C GLN A 166 -4.71 -19.33 18.92
N LEU A 167 -5.94 -18.84 18.77
CA LEU A 167 -7.18 -19.53 19.13
C LEU A 167 -8.13 -19.74 17.95
N VAL A 168 -7.97 -18.95 16.89
CA VAL A 168 -8.79 -18.97 15.67
C VAL A 168 -7.93 -19.54 14.54
N THR A 169 -8.48 -20.45 13.76
CA THR A 169 -7.90 -20.97 12.51
C THR A 169 -8.64 -20.40 11.30
N ILE A 170 -8.12 -20.59 10.09
CA ILE A 170 -8.81 -20.17 8.86
C ILE A 170 -10.22 -20.78 8.79
N SER A 171 -10.37 -22.07 9.10
CA SER A 171 -11.65 -22.78 9.14
C SER A 171 -12.69 -22.17 10.11
N ASP A 172 -12.26 -21.42 11.13
CA ASP A 172 -13.18 -20.79 12.08
C ASP A 172 -13.85 -19.52 11.50
N LEU A 173 -13.29 -18.93 10.42
CA LEU A 173 -13.82 -17.74 9.75
C LEU A 173 -15.23 -17.95 9.18
N ASP A 174 -15.62 -19.19 8.84
CA ASP A 174 -16.98 -19.50 8.36
C ASP A 174 -18.04 -19.16 9.41
N ASN A 175 -17.69 -19.20 10.70
CA ASN A 175 -18.58 -18.80 11.80
C ASN A 175 -18.63 -17.28 12.01
N VAL A 176 -17.76 -16.51 11.36
CA VAL A 176 -17.71 -15.05 11.47
C VAL A 176 -18.69 -14.42 10.48
N THR A 177 -19.76 -13.84 11.02
CA THR A 177 -20.68 -12.99 10.25
C THR A 177 -20.05 -11.63 10.03
N VAL A 178 -19.83 -11.28 8.76
CA VAL A 178 -19.34 -9.94 8.40
C VAL A 178 -20.50 -8.95 8.41
N THR A 179 -20.25 -7.76 8.95
CA THR A 179 -21.16 -6.62 9.05
C THR A 179 -20.41 -5.34 8.66
N THR A 180 -21.12 -4.25 8.37
CA THR A 180 -20.48 -2.95 8.08
C THR A 180 -19.61 -2.44 9.24
N GLY A 181 -19.90 -2.83 10.49
CA GLY A 181 -19.17 -2.38 11.67
C GLY A 181 -17.92 -3.19 12.04
N ASN A 182 -17.75 -4.42 11.53
CA ASN A 182 -16.57 -5.26 11.78
C ASN A 182 -15.78 -5.60 10.50
N ALA A 183 -16.21 -5.13 9.33
CA ALA A 183 -15.58 -5.42 8.03
C ALA A 183 -14.05 -5.25 8.01
N ALA A 184 -13.51 -4.15 8.55
CA ALA A 184 -12.08 -3.91 8.64
C ALA A 184 -11.36 -4.96 9.50
N GLY A 185 -11.82 -5.15 10.75
CA GLY A 185 -11.23 -6.14 11.66
C GLY A 185 -11.38 -7.60 11.21
N VAL A 186 -12.32 -7.92 10.31
CA VAL A 186 -12.36 -9.22 9.62
C VAL A 186 -11.22 -9.36 8.61
N VAL A 187 -10.89 -8.31 7.85
CA VAL A 187 -9.73 -8.31 6.94
C VAL A 187 -8.42 -8.42 7.74
N ASP A 188 -8.30 -7.66 8.83
CA ASP A 188 -7.12 -7.70 9.69
C ASP A 188 -6.94 -9.10 10.32
N MET A 189 -8.02 -9.74 10.77
CA MET A 189 -8.00 -11.13 11.24
C MET A 189 -7.61 -12.12 10.13
N ILE A 190 -8.01 -11.89 8.88
CA ILE A 190 -7.59 -12.74 7.75
C ILE A 190 -6.09 -12.54 7.47
N GLN A 191 -5.58 -11.31 7.49
CA GLN A 191 -4.15 -11.02 7.34
C GLN A 191 -3.34 -11.73 8.42
N ASP A 192 -3.72 -11.60 9.71
CA ASP A 192 -3.09 -12.30 10.84
C ASP A 192 -3.02 -13.83 10.61
N LEU A 193 -4.10 -14.44 10.10
CA LEU A 193 -4.16 -15.88 9.83
C LEU A 193 -3.27 -16.29 8.65
N ILE A 194 -3.27 -15.49 7.59
CA ILE A 194 -2.44 -15.70 6.39
C ILE A 194 -0.96 -15.58 6.72
N ASP A 195 -0.58 -14.57 7.51
CA ASP A 195 0.81 -14.35 7.90
C ASP A 195 1.34 -15.47 8.80
N VAL A 196 0.52 -16.03 9.70
CA VAL A 196 0.91 -17.22 10.48
C VAL A 196 0.99 -18.49 9.62
N GLN A 197 0.06 -18.68 8.68
CA GLN A 197 0.03 -19.88 7.84
C GLN A 197 1.14 -19.87 6.78
N LEU A 198 1.52 -18.70 6.27
CA LEU A 198 2.51 -18.50 5.19
C LEU A 198 3.84 -17.86 5.67
N ASP A 199 4.15 -17.92 6.98
CA ASP A 199 5.41 -17.43 7.58
C ASP A 199 6.67 -18.07 6.96
N ASP A 200 6.53 -19.29 6.42
CA ASP A 200 7.54 -19.92 5.55
C ASP A 200 7.08 -19.89 4.08
N SER A 201 7.97 -19.45 3.20
CA SER A 201 7.82 -19.46 1.73
C SER A 201 7.54 -20.84 1.10
N GLU A 202 7.77 -21.93 1.84
CA GLU A 202 7.45 -23.29 1.42
C GLU A 202 6.01 -23.71 1.79
N ASN A 203 5.29 -22.93 2.62
CA ASN A 203 3.91 -23.24 3.01
C ASN A 203 2.90 -22.86 1.91
N GLU A 204 1.76 -23.53 1.95
CA GLU A 204 0.60 -23.31 1.08
C GLU A 204 -0.70 -23.37 1.89
N LEU A 205 -1.76 -22.75 1.37
CA LEU A 205 -3.11 -22.94 1.90
C LEU A 205 -3.70 -24.24 1.33
N SER A 206 -4.40 -25.02 2.14
CA SER A 206 -5.25 -26.08 1.59
C SER A 206 -6.39 -25.48 0.77
N SER A 207 -6.96 -26.25 -0.18
CA SER A 207 -8.07 -25.76 -1.03
C SER A 207 -9.28 -25.27 -0.22
N SER A 208 -9.54 -25.85 0.97
CA SER A 208 -10.61 -25.39 1.86
C SER A 208 -10.28 -24.07 2.54
N GLU A 209 -9.03 -23.89 2.98
CA GLU A 209 -8.60 -22.64 3.63
C GLU A 209 -8.61 -21.48 2.63
N LEU A 210 -8.15 -21.74 1.41
CA LEU A 210 -8.19 -20.78 0.31
C LEU A 210 -9.63 -20.35 -0.04
N ASP A 211 -10.57 -21.29 -0.13
CA ASP A 211 -11.98 -20.96 -0.41
C ASP A 211 -12.58 -20.13 0.73
N THR A 212 -12.40 -20.55 2.00
CA THR A 212 -12.86 -19.78 3.17
C THR A 212 -12.29 -18.36 3.18
N VAL A 213 -11.00 -18.16 2.92
CA VAL A 213 -10.37 -16.83 2.85
C VAL A 213 -10.99 -15.98 1.74
N VAL A 214 -11.02 -16.48 0.51
CA VAL A 214 -11.49 -15.71 -0.65
C VAL A 214 -13.00 -15.42 -0.55
N VAL A 215 -13.80 -16.36 -0.04
CA VAL A 215 -15.23 -16.17 0.25
C VAL A 215 -15.44 -15.11 1.33
N LYS A 216 -14.67 -15.13 2.43
CA LYS A 216 -14.81 -14.16 3.53
C LYS A 216 -14.39 -12.74 3.11
N LEU A 217 -13.32 -12.61 2.32
CA LEU A 217 -12.95 -11.34 1.69
C LEU A 217 -14.06 -10.84 0.74
N ARG A 218 -14.67 -11.72 -0.05
CA ARG A 218 -15.82 -11.39 -0.92
C ARG A 218 -17.05 -10.91 -0.13
N GLU A 219 -17.28 -11.41 1.07
CA GLU A 219 -18.34 -10.90 1.96
C GLU A 219 -18.06 -9.46 2.41
N VAL A 220 -16.82 -9.14 2.81
CA VAL A 220 -16.38 -7.79 3.22
C VAL A 220 -16.68 -6.74 2.14
N VAL A 221 -16.20 -6.96 0.91
CA VAL A 221 -16.42 -6.02 -0.22
C VAL A 221 -17.89 -5.92 -0.62
N HIS A 222 -18.70 -6.96 -0.38
CA HIS A 222 -20.10 -6.95 -0.79
C HIS A 222 -20.98 -6.06 0.10
N ILE A 223 -20.72 -6.04 1.40
CA ILE A 223 -21.60 -5.39 2.39
C ILE A 223 -21.17 -3.97 2.79
N SER A 224 -19.94 -3.56 2.47
CA SER A 224 -19.35 -2.31 2.96
C SER A 224 -18.70 -1.48 1.86
N SER A 225 -18.79 -0.16 1.97
CA SER A 225 -17.93 0.76 1.22
C SER A 225 -16.48 0.55 1.67
N THR A 226 -15.61 0.15 0.77
CA THR A 226 -14.21 -0.16 1.10
C THR A 226 -13.42 1.14 1.23
N THR A 227 -12.70 1.35 2.33
CA THR A 227 -11.75 2.48 2.43
C THR A 227 -10.43 2.09 1.75
N PRO A 228 -9.57 3.05 1.34
CA PRO A 228 -8.26 2.75 0.78
C PRO A 228 -7.40 1.82 1.64
N ALA A 229 -7.45 1.97 2.97
CA ALA A 229 -6.71 1.13 3.92
C ALA A 229 -7.22 -0.33 3.90
N VAL A 230 -8.55 -0.54 3.99
CA VAL A 230 -9.12 -1.90 3.91
C VAL A 230 -8.85 -2.52 2.54
N GLY A 231 -8.92 -1.73 1.47
CA GLY A 231 -8.57 -2.19 0.12
C GLY A 231 -7.09 -2.57 -0.02
N ALA A 232 -6.18 -1.83 0.62
CA ALA A 232 -4.77 -2.16 0.66
C ALA A 232 -4.54 -3.50 1.38
N ASN A 233 -5.15 -3.73 2.55
CA ASN A 233 -5.04 -5.00 3.27
C ASN A 233 -5.59 -6.17 2.43
N ILE A 234 -6.74 -6.01 1.75
CA ILE A 234 -7.30 -7.04 0.84
C ILE A 234 -6.31 -7.38 -0.30
N ILE A 235 -5.71 -6.37 -0.93
CA ILE A 235 -4.73 -6.58 -2.01
C ILE A 235 -3.44 -7.22 -1.48
N ASN A 236 -3.00 -6.87 -0.28
CA ASN A 236 -1.83 -7.46 0.37
C ASN A 236 -2.06 -8.94 0.70
N ILE A 237 -3.24 -9.32 1.19
CA ILE A 237 -3.62 -10.74 1.40
C ILE A 237 -3.55 -11.52 0.08
N VAL A 238 -4.14 -10.99 -1.00
CA VAL A 238 -4.09 -11.65 -2.32
C VAL A 238 -2.65 -11.76 -2.84
N ALA A 239 -1.82 -10.74 -2.63
CA ALA A 239 -0.40 -10.75 -2.97
C ALA A 239 0.41 -11.79 -2.18
N ASN A 240 0.19 -11.92 -0.87
CA ASN A 240 0.83 -12.94 -0.03
C ASN A 240 0.49 -14.36 -0.51
N ILE A 241 -0.77 -14.60 -0.88
CA ILE A 241 -1.19 -15.90 -1.44
C ILE A 241 -0.57 -16.12 -2.83
N LEU A 242 -0.51 -15.10 -3.69
CA LEU A 242 0.15 -15.16 -5.01
C LEU A 242 1.66 -15.39 -4.95
N LEU A 243 2.33 -15.02 -3.85
CA LEU A 243 3.74 -15.30 -3.60
C LEU A 243 3.98 -16.72 -3.05
N SER A 244 2.96 -17.36 -2.50
CA SER A 244 3.03 -18.73 -1.97
C SER A 244 2.95 -19.77 -3.09
N LYS A 245 3.03 -21.05 -2.73
CA LYS A 245 2.89 -22.19 -3.67
C LYS A 245 1.43 -22.65 -3.87
N THR A 246 0.49 -21.96 -3.24
CA THR A 246 -0.95 -22.28 -3.27
C THR A 246 -1.51 -22.26 -4.71
N ASP A 247 -2.16 -23.34 -5.14
CA ASP A 247 -2.88 -23.37 -6.43
C ASP A 247 -4.13 -22.47 -6.37
N LEU A 248 -4.06 -21.35 -7.09
CA LEU A 248 -5.14 -20.36 -7.19
C LEU A 248 -6.16 -20.66 -8.30
N THR A 249 -5.91 -21.64 -9.16
CA THR A 249 -6.79 -21.99 -10.30
C THR A 249 -8.26 -22.18 -9.91
N PRO A 250 -8.61 -22.84 -8.78
CA PRO A 250 -10.01 -23.04 -8.39
C PRO A 250 -10.76 -21.75 -8.02
N VAL A 251 -10.05 -20.71 -7.58
CA VAL A 251 -10.61 -19.45 -7.05
C VAL A 251 -10.27 -18.22 -7.89
N ALA A 252 -9.50 -18.37 -8.97
CA ALA A 252 -8.97 -17.26 -9.77
C ALA A 252 -10.06 -16.27 -10.22
N GLY A 253 -11.16 -16.75 -10.78
CA GLY A 253 -12.30 -15.91 -11.17
C GLY A 253 -12.99 -15.20 -9.99
N ILE A 254 -12.94 -15.78 -8.79
CA ILE A 254 -13.46 -15.16 -7.57
C ILE A 254 -12.52 -14.03 -7.11
N ILE A 255 -11.20 -14.23 -7.16
CA ILE A 255 -10.19 -13.20 -6.83
C ILE A 255 -10.26 -12.01 -7.80
N LEU A 256 -10.41 -12.27 -9.10
CA LEU A 256 -10.52 -11.20 -10.12
C LEU A 256 -11.82 -10.40 -9.94
N ASN A 257 -12.94 -11.05 -9.61
CA ASN A 257 -14.20 -10.37 -9.28
C ASN A 257 -14.14 -9.62 -7.92
N LEU A 258 -13.45 -10.19 -6.92
CA LEU A 258 -13.20 -9.58 -5.60
C LEU A 258 -12.46 -8.24 -5.76
N THR A 259 -11.31 -8.24 -6.42
CA THR A 259 -10.47 -7.04 -6.61
C THR A 259 -11.18 -5.97 -7.46
N HIS A 260 -11.90 -6.39 -8.51
CA HIS A 260 -12.76 -5.51 -9.30
C HIS A 260 -13.90 -4.86 -8.48
N ARG A 261 -14.66 -5.66 -7.72
CA ARG A 261 -15.75 -5.13 -6.88
C ARG A 261 -15.22 -4.20 -5.80
N MET A 262 -14.06 -4.52 -5.23
CA MET A 262 -13.41 -3.71 -4.19
C MET A 262 -13.07 -2.32 -4.72
N ALA A 263 -12.49 -2.25 -5.93
CA ALA A 263 -12.21 -1.00 -6.63
C ALA A 263 -13.46 -0.18 -6.99
N ASN A 264 -14.56 -0.84 -7.42
CA ASN A 264 -15.83 -0.16 -7.68
C ASN A 264 -16.47 0.40 -6.41
N ASN A 265 -16.45 -0.37 -5.31
CA ASN A 265 -17.04 -0.03 -4.02
C ASN A 265 -16.14 0.84 -3.14
N MET A 266 -14.94 1.20 -3.63
CA MET A 266 -14.00 2.01 -2.85
C MET A 266 -14.51 3.44 -2.70
N ASP A 267 -14.55 3.95 -1.47
CA ASP A 267 -14.85 5.36 -1.19
C ASP A 267 -13.54 6.10 -0.88
N PHE A 268 -13.22 7.11 -1.68
CA PHE A 268 -12.04 7.94 -1.52
C PHE A 268 -12.35 9.38 -1.95
N PRO A 269 -11.89 10.39 -1.20
CA PRO A 269 -12.20 11.79 -1.47
C PRO A 269 -11.33 12.40 -2.58
N ASP A 270 -10.21 11.77 -2.90
CA ASP A 270 -9.17 12.29 -3.78
C ASP A 270 -9.50 12.17 -5.28
N GLU A 271 -8.74 12.88 -6.11
CA GLU A 271 -8.79 12.74 -7.57
C GLU A 271 -8.37 11.33 -8.01
N SER A 272 -7.39 10.73 -7.32
CA SER A 272 -6.94 9.37 -7.54
C SER A 272 -6.43 8.70 -6.27
N VAL A 273 -6.59 7.38 -6.18
CA VAL A 273 -5.93 6.53 -5.18
C VAL A 273 -5.22 5.37 -5.88
N SER A 274 -4.01 5.05 -5.42
CA SER A 274 -3.22 3.93 -5.91
C SER A 274 -2.83 3.00 -4.76
N ILE A 275 -2.91 1.70 -5.00
CA ILE A 275 -2.60 0.64 -4.04
C ILE A 275 -1.60 -0.30 -4.72
N THR A 276 -0.50 -0.60 -4.05
CA THR A 276 0.53 -1.52 -4.52
C THR A 276 0.82 -2.56 -3.45
N ALA A 277 1.04 -3.79 -3.89
CA ALA A 277 1.52 -4.91 -3.10
C ALA A 277 2.49 -5.72 -3.98
N PRO A 278 3.23 -6.70 -3.46
CA PRO A 278 4.03 -7.58 -4.29
C PRO A 278 3.16 -8.21 -5.38
N LEU A 279 3.70 -8.36 -6.59
CA LEU A 279 2.99 -8.82 -7.79
C LEU A 279 1.74 -8.01 -8.24
N MET A 280 1.31 -6.95 -7.55
CA MET A 280 0.01 -6.31 -7.81
C MET A 280 0.02 -4.78 -7.75
N ALA A 281 -0.67 -4.14 -8.69
CA ALA A 281 -0.93 -2.71 -8.67
C ALA A 281 -2.39 -2.41 -9.05
N LEU A 282 -3.00 -1.47 -8.34
CA LEU A 282 -4.33 -0.93 -8.60
C LEU A 282 -4.25 0.61 -8.59
N SER A 283 -4.88 1.28 -9.55
CA SER A 283 -5.04 2.73 -9.52
C SER A 283 -6.46 3.12 -9.94
N LEU A 284 -7.12 3.94 -9.12
CA LEU A 284 -8.48 4.43 -9.32
C LEU A 284 -8.41 5.94 -9.54
N ILE A 285 -8.95 6.44 -10.65
CA ILE A 285 -8.83 7.85 -11.05
C ILE A 285 -10.21 8.38 -11.43
N ASN A 286 -10.63 9.48 -10.80
CA ASN A 286 -11.90 10.15 -11.04
C ASN A 286 -11.72 11.25 -12.12
N VAL A 287 -11.99 10.93 -13.39
CA VAL A 287 -11.83 11.86 -14.52
C VAL A 287 -13.07 12.69 -14.80
N ASN A 288 -12.91 13.96 -15.22
CA ASN A 288 -14.03 14.80 -15.64
C ASN A 288 -14.31 14.64 -17.15
N ARG A 289 -15.58 14.38 -17.50
CA ARG A 289 -16.01 14.14 -18.88
C ARG A 289 -15.67 15.26 -19.86
N ASN A 290 -15.71 16.52 -19.41
CA ASN A 290 -15.52 17.68 -20.28
C ASN A 290 -14.04 18.05 -20.52
N THR A 291 -13.12 17.48 -19.74
CA THR A 291 -11.67 17.77 -19.82
C THR A 291 -10.84 16.52 -20.12
N PHE A 292 -11.47 15.37 -20.33
CA PHE A 292 -10.78 14.12 -20.61
C PHE A 292 -10.16 14.12 -22.01
N SER A 293 -8.83 14.16 -22.08
CA SER A 293 -8.02 14.12 -23.31
C SER A 293 -7.38 12.76 -23.59
N GLY A 294 -7.59 11.79 -22.70
CA GLY A 294 -6.91 10.49 -22.67
C GLY A 294 -6.33 10.20 -21.28
N LEU A 295 -5.81 8.99 -21.08
CA LEU A 295 -5.21 8.59 -19.81
C LEU A 295 -4.26 7.41 -20.01
N THR A 296 -2.99 7.56 -19.63
CA THR A 296 -1.99 6.49 -19.67
C THR A 296 -1.62 6.04 -18.27
N PHE A 297 -1.70 4.74 -18.04
CA PHE A 297 -1.20 4.06 -16.85
C PHE A 297 0.03 3.22 -17.24
N GLY A 298 1.10 3.31 -16.46
CA GLY A 298 2.33 2.56 -16.63
C GLY A 298 2.77 1.94 -15.30
N VAL A 299 3.44 0.79 -15.37
CA VAL A 299 3.93 0.06 -14.19
C VAL A 299 5.34 -0.43 -14.41
N SER A 300 6.22 -0.27 -13.42
CA SER A 300 7.55 -0.89 -13.36
C SER A 300 7.59 -1.90 -12.19
N SER A 301 8.10 -3.10 -12.45
CA SER A 301 8.06 -4.26 -11.56
C SER A 301 9.41 -4.97 -11.59
N VAL A 302 10.35 -4.50 -10.75
CA VAL A 302 11.75 -4.95 -10.74
C VAL A 302 11.94 -6.34 -10.12
N SER A 303 11.09 -6.72 -9.16
CA SER A 303 11.15 -8.02 -8.46
C SER A 303 9.73 -8.49 -8.10
N PRO A 304 9.44 -9.81 -8.16
CA PRO A 304 8.18 -10.38 -7.66
C PRO A 304 7.84 -9.97 -6.22
N THR A 305 8.85 -9.84 -5.36
CA THR A 305 8.72 -9.61 -3.91
C THR A 305 8.69 -8.13 -3.51
N LEU A 306 8.79 -7.21 -4.46
CA LEU A 306 8.74 -5.77 -4.21
C LEU A 306 7.44 -5.20 -4.77
N ASN A 307 6.93 -4.15 -4.12
CA ASN A 307 5.79 -3.41 -4.64
C ASN A 307 6.19 -2.76 -5.98
N PRO A 308 5.38 -2.88 -7.04
CA PRO A 308 5.65 -2.23 -8.31
C PRO A 308 5.44 -0.72 -8.22
N GLU A 309 6.18 0.04 -9.02
CA GLU A 309 6.04 1.50 -9.16
C GLU A 309 4.96 1.82 -10.21
N ILE A 310 4.04 2.73 -9.88
CA ILE A 310 2.93 3.16 -10.74
C ILE A 310 3.20 4.56 -11.31
N PHE A 311 2.91 4.72 -12.60
CA PHE A 311 2.97 5.97 -13.34
C PHE A 311 1.60 6.27 -13.94
N VAL A 312 1.10 7.50 -13.76
CA VAL A 312 -0.18 7.96 -14.33
C VAL A 312 0.05 9.29 -15.03
N ASN A 313 -0.39 9.38 -16.29
CA ASN A 313 -0.36 10.60 -17.10
C ASN A 313 -1.79 10.87 -17.62
N GLN A 314 -2.35 12.06 -17.34
CA GLN A 314 -3.70 12.46 -17.78
C GLN A 314 -3.77 12.85 -19.27
N ASN A 315 -2.94 12.23 -20.11
CA ASN A 315 -2.92 12.37 -21.56
C ASN A 315 -2.79 10.98 -22.18
N PHE A 316 -3.13 10.87 -23.47
CA PHE A 316 -2.87 9.66 -24.24
C PHE A 316 -1.44 9.66 -24.78
N GLU A 317 -0.60 8.75 -24.29
CA GLU A 317 0.74 8.49 -24.85
C GLU A 317 0.72 7.24 -25.73
N SER A 318 1.06 7.36 -27.01
CA SER A 318 1.13 6.19 -27.92
C SER A 318 2.45 5.42 -27.84
N GLU A 319 3.52 6.08 -27.42
CA GLU A 319 4.84 5.48 -27.29
C GLU A 319 4.99 4.77 -25.93
N PRO A 320 5.79 3.69 -25.85
CA PRO A 320 6.10 3.06 -24.58
C PRO A 320 6.77 4.04 -23.61
N LEU A 321 6.30 4.08 -22.36
CA LEU A 321 6.98 4.83 -21.31
C LEU A 321 8.32 4.14 -20.99
N PRO A 322 9.45 4.88 -20.91
CA PRO A 322 10.74 4.28 -20.57
C PRO A 322 10.68 3.64 -19.19
N ASP A 323 11.48 2.60 -19.00
CA ASP A 323 11.64 1.86 -17.74
C ASP A 323 10.35 1.24 -17.16
N THR A 324 9.30 1.10 -17.98
CA THR A 324 8.06 0.40 -17.61
C THR A 324 7.98 -1.03 -18.17
N ASN A 325 7.39 -1.92 -17.38
CA ASN A 325 7.11 -3.31 -17.74
C ASN A 325 5.73 -3.49 -18.40
N ALA A 326 4.79 -2.60 -18.11
CA ALA A 326 3.47 -2.59 -18.72
C ALA A 326 2.95 -1.15 -18.86
N THR A 327 2.31 -0.83 -19.98
CA THR A 327 1.54 0.41 -20.17
C THR A 327 0.19 0.11 -20.83
N ILE A 328 -0.81 0.93 -20.49
CA ILE A 328 -2.10 0.99 -21.16
C ILE A 328 -2.53 2.45 -21.31
N SER A 329 -2.77 2.86 -22.55
CA SER A 329 -3.12 4.23 -22.93
C SER A 329 -4.53 4.26 -23.50
N LEU A 330 -5.39 5.00 -22.82
CA LEU A 330 -6.81 5.12 -23.09
C LEU A 330 -7.09 6.36 -23.96
N PRO A 331 -7.75 6.22 -25.11
CA PRO A 331 -7.98 7.32 -26.05
C PRO A 331 -9.06 8.28 -25.56
N SER A 332 -9.01 9.53 -26.01
CA SER A 332 -9.96 10.58 -25.61
C SER A 332 -11.43 10.18 -25.84
N GLU A 333 -11.75 9.43 -26.91
CA GLU A 333 -13.10 9.00 -27.27
C GLU A 333 -13.90 8.31 -26.13
N LEU A 334 -13.22 7.77 -25.11
CA LEU A 334 -13.87 7.20 -23.92
C LEU A 334 -14.83 8.17 -23.21
N TYR A 335 -14.69 9.50 -23.35
CA TYR A 335 -15.66 10.45 -22.78
C TYR A 335 -17.11 10.21 -23.27
N ASN A 336 -17.29 9.53 -24.42
CA ASN A 336 -18.60 9.12 -24.95
C ASN A 336 -19.26 8.04 -24.09
N TYR A 337 -18.48 7.23 -23.38
CA TYR A 337 -18.91 6.10 -22.56
C TYR A 337 -19.06 6.46 -21.08
N PHE A 338 -18.72 7.69 -20.69
CA PHE A 338 -18.85 8.16 -19.32
C PHE A 338 -20.34 8.42 -18.99
N PRO A 339 -20.89 7.82 -17.92
CA PRO A 339 -22.29 7.95 -17.58
C PRO A 339 -22.66 9.42 -17.24
N PRO A 340 -23.84 9.91 -17.68
CA PRO A 340 -24.33 11.21 -17.25
C PRO A 340 -24.76 11.13 -15.76
N GLY A 341 -24.14 11.95 -14.91
CA GLY A 341 -24.40 11.95 -13.46
C GLY A 341 -24.36 13.36 -12.85
N GLU A 342 -24.82 13.48 -11.60
CA GLU A 342 -24.87 14.76 -10.86
C GLU A 342 -23.48 15.35 -10.60
N ARG A 343 -22.47 14.49 -10.45
CA ARG A 343 -21.05 14.84 -10.53
C ARG A 343 -20.57 14.50 -11.94
N ASN A 344 -19.94 15.44 -12.64
CA ASN A 344 -19.37 15.23 -13.98
C ASN A 344 -18.09 14.34 -13.99
N THR A 345 -17.91 13.52 -12.95
CA THR A 345 -16.74 12.70 -12.69
C THR A 345 -17.06 11.22 -12.91
N THR A 346 -16.25 10.53 -13.70
CA THR A 346 -16.34 9.09 -13.93
C THR A 346 -15.08 8.41 -13.41
N ARG A 347 -15.23 7.26 -12.73
CA ARG A 347 -14.09 6.49 -12.23
C ARG A 347 -13.58 5.55 -13.31
N ILE A 348 -12.31 5.71 -13.65
CA ILE A 348 -11.51 4.73 -14.39
C ILE A 348 -10.68 3.95 -13.36
N GLN A 349 -10.59 2.64 -13.51
CA GLN A 349 -9.70 1.79 -12.74
C GLN A 349 -8.70 1.10 -13.65
N PHE A 350 -7.46 1.01 -13.18
CA PHE A 350 -6.40 0.22 -13.77
C PHE A 350 -5.96 -0.87 -12.80
N GLN A 351 -5.73 -2.08 -13.30
CA GLN A 351 -5.10 -3.16 -12.54
C GLN A 351 -3.88 -3.68 -13.28
N PHE A 352 -2.89 -4.14 -12.53
CA PHE A 352 -1.71 -4.83 -13.03
C PHE A 352 -1.44 -6.04 -12.16
N TYR A 353 -1.10 -7.16 -12.81
CA TYR A 353 -0.67 -8.39 -12.16
C TYR A 353 0.66 -8.82 -12.78
N ALA A 354 1.65 -9.06 -11.92
CA ALA A 354 2.95 -9.53 -12.35
C ALA A 354 2.99 -11.05 -12.56
N SER A 355 2.07 -11.79 -11.92
CA SER A 355 1.94 -13.24 -11.99
C SER A 355 0.79 -13.66 -12.92
N ASN A 356 0.97 -14.79 -13.61
CA ASN A 356 -0.02 -15.40 -14.52
C ASN A 356 -0.92 -16.45 -13.82
N GLU A 357 -0.76 -16.73 -12.53
CA GLU A 357 -1.49 -17.78 -11.81
C GLU A 357 -3.02 -17.58 -11.78
N LEU A 358 -3.50 -16.32 -11.82
CA LEU A 358 -4.93 -16.02 -11.93
C LEU A 358 -5.49 -16.15 -13.36
N PHE A 359 -4.63 -16.42 -14.36
CA PHE A 359 -4.94 -16.34 -15.78
C PHE A 359 -4.61 -17.64 -16.53
N GLN A 360 -4.82 -18.79 -15.89
CA GLN A 360 -4.68 -20.11 -16.52
C GLN A 360 -5.95 -20.51 -17.28
N ASP A 361 -5.86 -20.77 -18.58
CA ASP A 361 -6.96 -21.31 -19.40
C ASP A 361 -6.91 -22.87 -19.45
N PRO A 362 -7.92 -23.58 -18.91
CA PRO A 362 -7.96 -25.04 -18.98
C PRO A 362 -8.00 -25.61 -20.41
N HIS A 363 -8.43 -24.82 -21.39
CA HIS A 363 -8.53 -25.23 -22.79
C HIS A 363 -7.20 -25.10 -23.56
N THR A 364 -6.27 -24.23 -23.15
CA THR A 364 -4.93 -24.18 -23.78
C THR A 364 -4.07 -25.40 -23.41
N ASN A 365 -4.34 -26.03 -22.27
CA ASN A 365 -3.53 -27.14 -21.75
C ASN A 365 -3.91 -28.52 -22.32
N ASN A 366 -5.07 -28.65 -22.97
CA ASN A 366 -5.68 -29.95 -23.33
C ASN A 366 -5.66 -30.29 -24.84
N ALA A 367 -5.04 -29.47 -25.69
CA ALA A 367 -5.01 -29.68 -27.15
C ALA A 367 -3.63 -30.12 -27.67
N THR A 368 -3.58 -31.32 -28.26
CA THR A 368 -2.35 -32.06 -28.65
C THR A 368 -1.52 -31.47 -29.81
N GLN A 369 -1.71 -30.21 -30.21
CA GLN A 369 -1.00 -29.62 -31.37
C GLN A 369 -0.41 -28.21 -31.19
N SER A 370 -0.55 -27.54 -30.02
CA SER A 370 0.06 -26.22 -29.81
C SER A 370 0.05 -25.73 -28.35
N SER A 371 1.19 -25.78 -27.66
CA SER A 371 1.37 -25.22 -26.30
C SER A 371 1.82 -23.76 -26.36
N TRP A 372 0.89 -22.83 -26.29
CA TRP A 372 1.18 -21.41 -26.41
C TRP A 372 0.85 -20.75 -25.06
N GLN A 373 1.78 -19.95 -24.52
CA GLN A 373 1.94 -19.66 -23.07
C GLN A 373 1.87 -18.15 -22.78
N LEU A 374 1.33 -17.77 -21.61
CA LEU A 374 1.36 -16.39 -21.13
C LEU A 374 2.79 -15.98 -20.73
N ASN A 375 3.43 -15.16 -21.58
CA ASN A 375 4.81 -14.67 -21.44
C ASN A 375 4.89 -13.15 -21.21
N SER A 376 3.85 -12.56 -20.63
CA SER A 376 3.79 -11.13 -20.32
C SER A 376 3.23 -10.93 -18.92
N PHE A 377 3.41 -9.72 -18.40
CA PHE A 377 2.57 -9.21 -17.32
C PHE A 377 1.11 -9.10 -17.79
N ILE A 378 0.20 -8.74 -16.88
CA ILE A 378 -1.21 -8.49 -17.19
C ILE A 378 -1.54 -7.05 -16.82
N VAL A 379 -2.28 -6.35 -17.68
CA VAL A 379 -2.79 -5.01 -17.38
C VAL A 379 -4.26 -4.91 -17.82
N SER A 380 -5.07 -4.26 -17.01
CA SER A 380 -6.47 -4.00 -17.32
C SER A 380 -6.83 -2.54 -17.13
N ALA A 381 -7.88 -2.12 -17.83
CA ALA A 381 -8.55 -0.85 -17.60
C ALA A 381 -10.04 -1.06 -17.72
N SER A 382 -10.83 -0.45 -16.84
CA SER A 382 -12.29 -0.42 -16.99
C SER A 382 -12.89 0.86 -16.44
N ILE A 383 -14.13 1.15 -16.87
CA ILE A 383 -14.89 2.33 -16.49
C ILE A 383 -16.04 1.86 -15.60
N ASN A 384 -16.16 2.43 -14.39
CA ASN A 384 -17.21 2.02 -13.46
C ASN A 384 -18.60 2.26 -14.06
N ASN A 385 -19.47 1.24 -13.97
CA ASN A 385 -20.83 1.21 -14.54
C ASN A 385 -20.94 1.48 -16.06
N SER A 386 -19.89 1.22 -16.84
CA SER A 386 -19.93 1.38 -18.30
C SER A 386 -19.33 0.21 -19.08
N MET A 387 -19.92 -0.10 -20.22
CA MET A 387 -19.49 -1.17 -21.12
C MET A 387 -18.93 -0.56 -22.41
N VAL A 388 -17.60 -0.50 -22.49
CA VAL A 388 -16.89 0.04 -23.66
C VAL A 388 -16.74 -1.04 -24.72
N ARG A 389 -17.16 -0.75 -25.97
CA ARG A 389 -17.06 -1.64 -27.14
C ARG A 389 -16.95 -0.80 -28.41
N ASN A 390 -16.25 -1.34 -29.42
CA ASN A 390 -16.16 -0.78 -30.77
C ASN A 390 -15.70 0.69 -30.81
N LEU A 391 -14.60 1.01 -30.12
CA LEU A 391 -13.97 2.32 -30.21
C LEU A 391 -13.44 2.57 -31.63
N THR A 392 -13.51 3.83 -32.06
CA THR A 392 -12.88 4.33 -33.29
C THR A 392 -11.38 4.51 -33.07
N ASP A 393 -11.02 5.15 -31.96
CA ASP A 393 -9.64 5.29 -31.50
C ASP A 393 -9.23 4.06 -30.68
N ARG A 394 -8.07 3.47 -30.99
CA ARG A 394 -7.60 2.27 -30.29
C ARG A 394 -7.06 2.58 -28.90
N VAL A 395 -7.32 1.68 -27.95
CA VAL A 395 -6.47 1.54 -26.75
C VAL A 395 -5.10 1.01 -27.19
N VAL A 396 -4.03 1.62 -26.68
CA VAL A 396 -2.65 1.13 -26.91
C VAL A 396 -2.17 0.44 -25.64
N VAL A 397 -1.62 -0.77 -25.78
CA VAL A 397 -1.07 -1.56 -24.68
C VAL A 397 0.34 -1.99 -25.07
N THR A 398 1.32 -1.74 -24.20
CA THR A 398 2.70 -2.23 -24.38
C THR A 398 3.07 -3.07 -23.17
N LEU A 399 3.52 -4.30 -23.37
CA LEU A 399 3.98 -5.17 -22.29
C LEU A 399 5.39 -5.68 -22.59
N SER A 400 6.23 -5.71 -21.57
CA SER A 400 7.51 -6.41 -21.59
C SER A 400 7.30 -7.92 -21.46
N HIS A 401 8.07 -8.69 -22.21
CA HIS A 401 8.08 -10.14 -22.10
C HIS A 401 8.81 -10.59 -20.83
N GLN A 402 8.27 -11.59 -20.13
CA GLN A 402 8.89 -12.14 -18.92
C GLN A 402 10.09 -13.03 -19.26
N THR A 403 10.04 -13.74 -20.38
CA THR A 403 11.15 -14.50 -20.95
C THR A 403 11.48 -14.00 -22.35
N ALA A 404 12.77 -14.00 -22.68
CA ALA A 404 13.27 -13.46 -23.96
C ALA A 404 12.76 -14.29 -25.15
N ILE A 405 12.13 -13.59 -26.10
CA ILE A 405 11.65 -14.14 -27.37
C ILE A 405 12.83 -14.61 -28.24
N LYS A 406 12.69 -15.79 -28.86
CA LYS A 406 13.68 -16.39 -29.75
C LYS A 406 13.31 -16.14 -31.22
N PRO A 407 14.29 -16.17 -32.15
CA PRO A 407 14.01 -16.07 -33.57
C PRO A 407 13.07 -17.18 -34.06
N GLY A 408 11.90 -16.81 -34.56
CA GLY A 408 10.87 -17.73 -35.07
C GLY A 408 9.65 -17.89 -34.15
N ASP A 409 9.74 -17.46 -32.90
CA ASP A 409 8.58 -17.30 -32.03
C ASP A 409 7.62 -16.25 -32.64
N LYS A 410 6.31 -16.43 -32.44
CA LYS A 410 5.27 -15.48 -32.85
C LYS A 410 4.73 -14.75 -31.62
N VAL A 411 3.91 -13.71 -31.80
CA VAL A 411 3.26 -12.97 -30.69
C VAL A 411 1.83 -12.60 -31.08
N GLN A 412 0.91 -12.61 -30.12
CA GLN A 412 -0.49 -12.24 -30.32
C GLN A 412 -1.07 -11.57 -29.07
N CYS A 413 -1.84 -10.50 -29.28
CA CYS A 413 -2.60 -9.85 -28.21
C CYS A 413 -3.94 -10.59 -27.99
N MET A 414 -4.31 -10.85 -26.73
CA MET A 414 -5.60 -11.45 -26.35
C MET A 414 -6.26 -10.66 -25.21
N PHE A 415 -7.45 -11.10 -24.79
CA PHE A 415 -8.12 -10.60 -23.60
C PHE A 415 -8.89 -11.74 -22.90
N TRP A 416 -8.99 -11.70 -21.57
CA TRP A 416 -9.83 -12.61 -20.79
C TRP A 416 -11.30 -12.34 -21.10
N ASP A 417 -11.93 -13.26 -21.82
CA ASP A 417 -13.37 -13.24 -22.03
C ASP A 417 -14.10 -13.87 -20.84
N PHE A 418 -14.37 -13.03 -19.86
CA PHE A 418 -15.17 -13.38 -18.70
C PHE A 418 -16.67 -13.60 -19.01
N GLN A 419 -17.17 -13.50 -20.24
CA GLN A 419 -18.50 -14.06 -20.57
C GLN A 419 -18.42 -15.58 -20.83
N LYS A 420 -17.22 -16.10 -21.14
CA LYS A 420 -16.89 -17.52 -21.08
C LYS A 420 -16.41 -17.94 -19.69
N ASN A 421 -15.76 -17.01 -18.96
CA ASN A 421 -14.98 -17.32 -17.75
C ASN A 421 -15.38 -16.58 -16.43
N GLY A 422 -16.48 -15.81 -16.36
CA GLY A 422 -17.07 -15.20 -15.13
C GLY A 422 -16.84 -13.69 -14.81
N GLU A 423 -17.55 -12.76 -15.46
CA GLU A 423 -17.60 -11.27 -15.32
C GLU A 423 -16.36 -10.39 -14.92
N LEU A 424 -15.58 -9.89 -15.92
CA LEU A 424 -15.09 -8.50 -16.18
C LEU A 424 -13.85 -8.44 -17.12
N ILE A 425 -13.99 -8.04 -18.39
CA ILE A 425 -12.90 -7.95 -19.41
C ILE A 425 -11.52 -7.44 -18.88
N ILE A 426 -10.46 -8.25 -19.03
CA ILE A 426 -9.03 -7.94 -18.76
C ILE A 426 -8.19 -8.26 -20.02
N ILE A 427 -7.06 -7.59 -20.28
CA ILE A 427 -6.21 -7.82 -21.47
C ILE A 427 -4.91 -8.56 -21.09
N TYR A 428 -4.55 -9.65 -21.78
CA TYR A 428 -3.24 -10.35 -21.63
C TYR A 428 -2.91 -11.19 -22.87
N TYR A 429 -1.69 -11.72 -22.97
CA TYR A 429 -1.15 -12.34 -24.18
C TYR A 429 -1.06 -13.87 -24.06
N VAL A 430 -2.05 -14.58 -24.61
CA VAL A 430 -1.88 -15.96 -25.10
C VAL A 430 -2.23 -15.95 -26.62
N PHE A 431 -2.17 -17.07 -27.34
CA PHE A 431 -1.24 -17.12 -28.48
C PHE A 431 -1.67 -18.33 -29.41
N GLN A 432 -2.19 -18.17 -30.66
CA GLN A 432 -2.00 -19.05 -31.87
C GLN A 432 -2.67 -18.56 -33.22
N LEU A 433 -1.91 -18.77 -34.31
CA LEU A 433 -2.20 -18.90 -35.77
C LEU A 433 -3.44 -19.74 -36.19
N ASP A 434 -3.92 -19.75 -37.44
CA ASP A 434 -3.69 -18.95 -38.66
C ASP A 434 -5.02 -19.04 -39.44
N LEU A 435 -5.60 -17.91 -39.86
CA LEU A 435 -5.99 -17.58 -41.25
C LEU A 435 -6.96 -16.38 -41.29
N ASP A 436 -6.56 -15.43 -42.12
CA ASP A 436 -7.29 -14.29 -42.68
C ASP A 436 -7.81 -13.16 -41.75
N ASP A 437 -7.42 -11.95 -42.17
CA ASP A 437 -7.85 -10.61 -41.74
C ASP A 437 -7.65 -10.17 -40.27
N LEU A 438 -6.52 -9.47 -40.03
CA LEU A 438 -6.56 -8.08 -39.54
C LEU A 438 -5.20 -7.36 -39.69
N GLN A 439 -5.25 -6.03 -39.89
CA GLN A 439 -4.15 -5.22 -40.40
C GLN A 439 -3.19 -4.70 -39.31
N HIS A 440 -1.89 -4.81 -39.60
CA HIS A 440 -0.75 -3.99 -39.12
C HIS A 440 -0.75 -3.45 -37.67
N VAL A 441 0.10 -4.07 -36.83
CA VAL A 441 0.76 -3.42 -35.69
C VAL A 441 2.28 -3.52 -35.90
N PHE A 442 3.00 -2.42 -35.68
CA PHE A 442 4.46 -2.38 -35.82
C PHE A 442 5.15 -2.75 -34.50
N LEU A 443 6.16 -3.61 -34.59
CA LEU A 443 7.16 -3.83 -33.55
C LEU A 443 8.34 -2.88 -33.81
N ASN A 444 8.70 -2.05 -32.85
CA ASN A 444 10.04 -1.46 -32.80
C ASN A 444 11.02 -2.52 -32.26
N GLN A 445 12.23 -2.55 -32.83
CA GLN A 445 13.29 -3.53 -32.55
C GLN A 445 14.09 -3.21 -31.29
#